data_AF-A0A7W4HBQ5-F1
#
_entry.id   AF-A0A7W4HBQ5-F1
#
_cell.length_a   1.000
_cell.length_b   1.000
_cell.length_c   1.000
_cell.angle_alpha   90.00
_cell.angle_beta   90.00
_cell.angle_gamma   90.00
#
_symmetry.space_group_name_H-M   'P 1'
#
loop_
_entity.id
_entity.type
_entity.pdbx_description
1 polymer ?
#
loop_
_entity_poly.entity_id
_entity_poly.type
_entity_poly.pdbx_seq_one_letter_code
_entity_poly.pdbx_strand_id
1 'polypeptide(L)'
;MERKKFDILNIFLDKIIFGIFIGLLSLTLNFAFSQNSFAEYKATLSASISESTASIDGTEIIESSDETAEHEINLKINTTNKTGYTATISSKTEETALLNTNPAINTKINSITSTYSLANFPANTWGYRFDDNVDFSPIPAQSAPVNLIKTTEKSTEEENHNIKLGMKLNSSLKPGNYENRLIVSVVSNPYIPKAIMTEGPDFNKKLQSLLENEFVEMKYFRRSLTAPASTTNVANIENEDSECEIKLWTDPNTESVYYYTEPEKVYLNTDSSQMFYSGYGSEKIKKFLELDLSNFDTSNVTNMHYMFFDISNLTTLNLSSFNTSNVTNMRYMFSGMSNLTAINLSSFNTSQVTDMSYIFSYMFKLTSLDLSNFDTSKVTNMGSMFYYMPELTTLNLSNFDTSKVTNMSSMFYYMSKLTTLDLSNFDTSKVTNMRDMFSGMSNLTALNLSSFDVSQVTDMSSMFNGVSNLTTLNLSNFDTSKVTDMDFMFSGMPNLITLDISNFNTSQVTSMYGMFYLKDEDMLKDKLEKIYVNNDFNTAKLTDFSRMFKNRKKLRGGAGSYLTDPSTADKTWLRIDDPTNGRPGYFTRKP
;
A
#
# COMPACT_ATOMS: atom_id res chain seq x y z
N MET A 1 -68.27 -18.60 -8.37
CA MET A 1 -68.29 -19.57 -9.49
C MET A 1 -67.67 -20.88 -9.00
N GLU A 2 -67.86 -21.98 -9.72
CA GLU A 2 -67.79 -23.34 -9.16
C GLU A 2 -66.39 -23.90 -8.86
N ARG A 3 -66.40 -25.06 -8.19
CA ARG A 3 -65.27 -25.93 -7.81
C ARG A 3 -64.28 -26.19 -8.97
N LYS A 4 -63.02 -26.46 -8.59
CA LYS A 4 -62.47 -27.84 -8.67
C LYS A 4 -61.29 -28.05 -7.72
N LYS A 5 -61.38 -29.12 -6.91
CA LYS A 5 -60.21 -29.80 -6.33
C LYS A 5 -59.49 -30.54 -7.46
N PHE A 6 -58.17 -30.55 -7.41
CA PHE A 6 -57.37 -31.72 -7.77
C PHE A 6 -56.28 -31.86 -6.71
N ASP A 7 -56.39 -32.92 -5.90
CA ASP A 7 -55.26 -33.42 -5.13
C ASP A 7 -54.38 -34.22 -6.10
N ILE A 8 -53.08 -33.93 -6.18
CA ILE A 8 -52.00 -34.91 -6.41
C ILE A 8 -50.73 -34.36 -5.74
N LEU A 9 -50.05 -35.27 -5.07
CA LEU A 9 -48.97 -35.05 -4.13
C LEU A 9 -47.62 -34.87 -4.85
N ASN A 10 -46.93 -33.73 -4.67
CA ASN A 10 -45.59 -33.71 -4.09
C ASN A 10 -45.04 -32.29 -3.85
N ILE A 11 -44.10 -32.22 -2.89
CA ILE A 11 -43.72 -31.01 -2.16
C ILE A 11 -42.59 -30.24 -2.86
N PHE A 12 -42.76 -28.92 -2.98
CA PHE A 12 -41.66 -27.97 -3.15
C PHE A 12 -40.92 -27.81 -1.81
N LEU A 13 -39.59 -27.87 -1.81
CA LEU A 13 -38.78 -27.00 -0.94
C LEU A 13 -37.34 -26.83 -1.47
N ASP A 14 -36.71 -25.74 -1.04
CA ASP A 14 -35.55 -25.11 -1.67
C ASP A 14 -34.15 -25.69 -1.36
N LYS A 15 -33.21 -25.27 -2.23
CA LYS A 15 -31.77 -25.01 -1.99
C LYS A 15 -31.19 -25.39 -0.62
N ILE A 16 -30.24 -26.34 -0.61
CA ILE A 16 -29.05 -26.30 0.28
C ILE A 16 -27.80 -26.65 -0.54
N ILE A 17 -26.70 -25.96 -0.26
CA ILE A 17 -25.42 -26.04 -1.00
C ILE A 17 -24.35 -26.69 -0.11
N PHE A 18 -23.83 -27.85 -0.52
CA PHE A 18 -22.49 -28.37 -0.22
C PHE A 18 -22.28 -29.65 -1.02
N GLY A 19 -21.08 -29.91 -1.58
CA GLY A 19 -20.88 -31.07 -2.44
C GLY A 19 -19.44 -31.52 -2.63
N ILE A 20 -19.05 -32.57 -1.89
CA ILE A 20 -18.07 -33.53 -2.39
C ILE A 20 -18.88 -34.55 -3.22
N PHE A 21 -18.72 -34.53 -4.55
CA PHE A 21 -19.46 -35.40 -5.46
C PHE A 21 -18.64 -36.65 -5.81
N ILE A 22 -19.02 -37.81 -5.26
CA ILE A 22 -18.43 -39.14 -5.53
C ILE A 22 -19.59 -40.16 -5.68
N GLY A 23 -20.48 -39.96 -6.66
CA GLY A 23 -21.78 -40.66 -6.79
C GLY A 23 -21.77 -42.03 -7.51
N LEU A 24 -22.69 -42.91 -7.11
CA LEU A 24 -22.65 -44.38 -7.28
C LEU A 24 -22.93 -44.94 -8.71
N LEU A 25 -21.89 -45.09 -9.55
CA LEU A 25 -21.64 -46.38 -10.26
C LEU A 25 -20.81 -47.35 -9.35
N SER A 26 -20.68 -46.97 -8.07
CA SER A 26 -20.10 -47.57 -6.83
C SER A 26 -18.61 -47.34 -6.47
N LEU A 27 -18.17 -46.30 -5.74
CA LEU A 27 -18.70 -44.96 -5.41
C LEU A 27 -19.90 -44.81 -4.42
N THR A 28 -19.89 -45.38 -3.20
CA THR A 28 -20.88 -45.10 -2.11
C THR A 28 -20.59 -43.78 -1.40
N LEU A 29 -21.58 -42.90 -1.22
CA LEU A 29 -21.44 -41.62 -0.50
C LEU A 29 -21.87 -41.71 0.96
N ASN A 30 -20.88 -41.69 1.85
CA ASN A 30 -20.97 -40.98 3.13
C ASN A 30 -20.04 -39.76 3.04
N PHE A 31 -20.35 -38.66 3.71
CA PHE A 31 -19.52 -38.05 4.76
C PHE A 31 -20.18 -36.77 5.30
N ALA A 32 -19.73 -36.31 6.47
CA ALA A 32 -20.40 -35.33 7.31
C ALA A 32 -19.99 -33.87 7.01
N PHE A 33 -20.83 -32.93 7.45
CA PHE A 33 -20.59 -31.49 7.37
C PHE A 33 -20.30 -30.89 8.76
N SER A 34 -19.34 -29.96 8.82
CA SER A 34 -19.29 -28.93 9.86
C SER A 34 -19.74 -27.60 9.25
N GLN A 35 -20.75 -26.97 9.85
CA GLN A 35 -21.18 -25.64 9.46
C GLN A 35 -20.18 -24.58 9.96
N ASN A 36 -19.97 -23.53 9.16
CA ASN A 36 -20.49 -22.21 9.52
C ASN A 36 -20.58 -21.36 8.25
N SER A 37 -21.77 -20.79 8.01
CA SER A 37 -22.06 -19.91 6.89
C SER A 37 -21.59 -18.50 7.18
N PHE A 38 -20.91 -17.86 6.22
CA PHE A 38 -21.10 -16.45 5.82
C PHE A 38 -20.57 -16.30 4.37
N ALA A 39 -20.68 -15.15 3.71
CA ALA A 39 -20.80 -15.07 2.24
C ALA A 39 -19.59 -15.57 1.42
N GLU A 40 -19.52 -16.88 1.18
CA GLU A 40 -18.58 -17.50 0.24
C GLU A 40 -18.97 -17.19 -1.22
N TYR A 41 -17.97 -16.84 -2.03
CA TYR A 41 -17.99 -17.13 -3.46
C TYR A 41 -18.00 -18.66 -3.66
N LYS A 42 -19.18 -19.29 -3.49
CA LYS A 42 -19.37 -20.71 -3.75
C LYS A 42 -19.35 -20.95 -5.24
N ALA A 43 -18.19 -21.35 -5.76
CA ALA A 43 -18.05 -21.90 -7.10
C ALA A 43 -19.03 -23.08 -7.26
N THR A 44 -20.17 -22.84 -7.90
CA THR A 44 -21.14 -23.88 -8.22
C THR A 44 -20.69 -24.60 -9.46
N LEU A 45 -20.53 -25.91 -9.38
CA LEU A 45 -20.26 -26.78 -10.52
C LEU A 45 -21.37 -27.84 -10.58
N SER A 46 -22.01 -27.96 -11.74
CA SER A 46 -22.88 -29.08 -12.08
C SER A 46 -22.40 -29.69 -13.39
N ALA A 47 -22.14 -30.99 -13.36
CA ALA A 47 -21.89 -31.80 -14.55
C ALA A 47 -22.96 -32.88 -14.64
N SER A 48 -23.42 -33.18 -15.85
CA SER A 48 -24.32 -34.29 -16.13
C SER A 48 -23.93 -34.99 -17.41
N ILE A 49 -24.23 -36.27 -17.49
CA ILE A 49 -23.99 -37.10 -18.68
C ILE A 49 -25.36 -37.56 -19.19
N SER A 50 -25.57 -37.52 -20.52
CA SER A 50 -26.85 -37.84 -21.15
C SER A 50 -27.35 -39.27 -20.86
N GLU A 51 -26.42 -40.20 -20.65
CA GLU A 51 -26.70 -41.62 -20.46
C GLU A 51 -25.90 -42.19 -19.28
N SER A 52 -26.56 -42.89 -18.37
CA SER A 52 -25.91 -43.57 -17.23
C SER A 52 -25.20 -44.87 -17.62
N THR A 53 -25.49 -45.39 -18.81
CA THR A 53 -24.94 -46.63 -19.38
C THR A 53 -24.84 -46.51 -20.89
N ALA A 54 -23.62 -46.43 -21.43
CA ALA A 54 -23.40 -46.67 -22.85
C ALA A 54 -23.43 -48.18 -23.11
N SER A 55 -24.35 -48.63 -23.96
CA SER A 55 -24.49 -50.03 -24.35
C SER A 55 -24.54 -50.14 -25.87
N ILE A 56 -23.55 -50.80 -26.46
CA ILE A 56 -23.59 -51.22 -27.86
C ILE A 56 -24.15 -52.64 -27.86
N ASP A 57 -25.42 -52.79 -28.23
CA ASP A 57 -26.07 -54.10 -28.34
C ASP A 57 -25.61 -54.76 -29.65
N GLY A 58 -25.15 -56.01 -29.59
CA GLY A 58 -24.77 -56.77 -30.79
C GLY A 58 -25.92 -57.08 -31.75
N THR A 59 -27.16 -56.66 -31.42
CA THR A 59 -28.32 -56.66 -32.31
C THR A 59 -28.53 -55.32 -33.05
N GLU A 60 -27.90 -54.23 -32.62
CA GLU A 60 -27.59 -53.13 -33.53
C GLU A 60 -26.54 -53.65 -34.50
N ILE A 61 -26.96 -53.92 -35.74
CA ILE A 61 -26.09 -54.53 -36.72
C ILE A 61 -24.94 -53.56 -37.01
N ILE A 62 -23.72 -54.00 -36.71
CA ILE A 62 -22.48 -53.32 -37.12
C ILE A 62 -22.35 -53.47 -38.65
N GLU A 63 -23.18 -52.75 -39.41
CA GLU A 63 -23.21 -52.76 -40.89
C GLU A 63 -22.06 -51.96 -41.53
N SER A 64 -20.91 -51.89 -40.86
CA SER A 64 -19.67 -51.48 -41.51
C SER A 64 -18.98 -52.71 -42.09
N SER A 65 -18.42 -52.59 -43.29
CA SER A 65 -17.51 -53.58 -43.88
C SER A 65 -16.27 -53.85 -43.02
N ASP A 66 -16.05 -53.00 -42.02
CA ASP A 66 -14.82 -52.86 -41.26
C ASP A 66 -14.99 -53.29 -39.78
N GLU A 67 -16.16 -53.81 -39.40
CA GLU A 67 -16.50 -54.30 -38.05
C GLU A 67 -16.38 -53.24 -36.92
N THR A 68 -16.61 -51.96 -37.23
CA THR A 68 -16.47 -50.81 -36.31
C THR A 68 -17.80 -50.20 -35.85
N ALA A 69 -17.84 -49.75 -34.59
CA ALA A 69 -18.94 -48.99 -33.99
C ALA A 69 -18.44 -47.73 -33.24
N GLU A 70 -19.28 -46.69 -33.17
CA GLU A 70 -19.06 -45.46 -32.38
C GLU A 70 -20.32 -45.17 -31.55
N HIS A 71 -20.16 -44.91 -30.24
CA HIS A 71 -21.23 -44.45 -29.35
C HIS A 71 -20.92 -43.06 -28.81
N GLU A 72 -21.91 -42.17 -28.76
CA GLU A 72 -21.75 -40.78 -28.32
C GLU A 72 -22.36 -40.54 -26.94
N ILE A 73 -21.58 -39.94 -26.05
CA ILE A 73 -21.94 -39.64 -24.67
C ILE A 73 -21.81 -38.12 -24.50
N ASN A 74 -22.94 -37.42 -24.35
CA ASN A 74 -22.95 -35.98 -24.14
C ASN A 74 -22.62 -35.66 -22.67
N LEU A 75 -21.62 -34.82 -22.44
CA LEU A 75 -21.20 -34.29 -21.15
C LEU A 75 -21.57 -32.80 -21.08
N LYS A 76 -22.59 -32.48 -20.28
CA LYS A 76 -23.04 -31.10 -20.02
C LYS A 76 -22.38 -30.57 -18.76
N ILE A 77 -21.77 -29.38 -18.83
CA ILE A 77 -21.10 -28.75 -17.69
C ILE A 77 -21.57 -27.29 -17.58
N ASN A 78 -21.91 -26.90 -16.35
CA ASN A 78 -22.19 -25.51 -16.00
C ASN A 78 -21.39 -25.19 -14.74
N THR A 79 -20.55 -24.14 -14.81
CA THR A 79 -19.79 -23.65 -13.67
C THR A 79 -19.92 -22.14 -13.51
N THR A 80 -19.94 -21.68 -12.27
CA THR A 80 -19.78 -20.24 -11.97
C THR A 80 -18.34 -19.84 -11.67
N ASN A 81 -17.41 -20.80 -11.57
CA ASN A 81 -16.03 -20.58 -11.13
C ASN A 81 -15.20 -19.68 -12.07
N LYS A 82 -14.49 -18.68 -11.54
CA LYS A 82 -13.71 -17.72 -12.36
C LYS A 82 -12.55 -18.35 -13.13
N THR A 83 -11.93 -19.40 -12.58
CA THR A 83 -10.83 -20.14 -13.22
C THR A 83 -11.31 -21.35 -14.03
N GLY A 84 -12.62 -21.53 -14.20
CA GLY A 84 -13.20 -22.64 -14.96
C GLY A 84 -13.11 -23.99 -14.24
N TYR A 85 -12.90 -25.05 -15.00
CA TYR A 85 -12.85 -26.43 -14.52
C TYR A 85 -11.83 -27.28 -15.30
N THR A 86 -11.54 -28.46 -14.76
CA THR A 86 -10.86 -29.55 -15.46
C THR A 86 -11.80 -30.74 -15.50
N ALA A 87 -12.02 -31.32 -16.68
CA ALA A 87 -12.67 -32.61 -16.84
C ALA A 87 -11.61 -33.67 -17.20
N THR A 88 -11.70 -34.85 -16.58
CA THR A 88 -10.78 -35.98 -16.82
C THR A 88 -11.53 -37.28 -17.08
N ILE A 89 -10.86 -38.23 -17.74
CA ILE A 89 -11.36 -39.58 -17.98
C ILE A 89 -10.34 -40.65 -17.53
N SER A 90 -10.84 -41.77 -17.02
CA SER A 90 -10.08 -43.00 -16.80
C SER A 90 -11.00 -44.22 -16.69
N SER A 91 -10.46 -45.42 -16.78
CA SER A 91 -11.09 -46.62 -16.24
C SER A 91 -11.17 -46.55 -14.71
N LYS A 92 -12.21 -47.18 -14.15
CA LYS A 92 -12.45 -47.31 -12.70
C LYS A 92 -11.39 -48.15 -11.98
N THR A 93 -10.60 -48.89 -12.73
CA THR A 93 -9.51 -49.76 -12.28
C THR A 93 -8.30 -49.63 -13.20
N GLU A 94 -7.17 -50.27 -12.88
CA GLU A 94 -6.03 -50.39 -13.78
C GLU A 94 -6.33 -51.20 -15.07
N GLU A 95 -7.40 -52.02 -15.07
CA GLU A 95 -7.87 -52.71 -16.26
C GLU A 95 -8.59 -51.74 -17.21
N THR A 96 -8.05 -51.58 -18.42
CA THR A 96 -8.57 -50.71 -19.48
C THR A 96 -9.25 -51.49 -20.61
N ALA A 97 -9.24 -52.82 -20.58
CA ALA A 97 -9.99 -53.65 -21.52
C ALA A 97 -11.45 -53.87 -21.06
N LEU A 98 -12.38 -54.04 -22.01
CA LEU A 98 -13.70 -54.60 -21.71
C LEU A 98 -13.54 -56.10 -21.43
N LEU A 99 -13.98 -56.54 -20.25
CA LEU A 99 -13.90 -57.93 -19.78
C LEU A 99 -15.21 -58.67 -19.99
N ASN A 100 -15.15 -59.93 -20.41
CA ASN A 100 -16.37 -60.75 -20.47
C ASN A 100 -16.95 -60.97 -19.06
N THR A 101 -18.27 -60.84 -18.92
CA THR A 101 -18.94 -61.00 -17.61
C THR A 101 -18.97 -62.45 -17.11
N ASN A 102 -18.75 -63.43 -18.00
CA ASN A 102 -18.50 -64.82 -17.61
C ASN A 102 -17.00 -65.03 -17.33
N PRO A 103 -16.57 -65.28 -16.08
CA PRO A 103 -15.16 -65.42 -15.74
C PRO A 103 -14.47 -66.65 -16.37
N ALA A 104 -15.22 -67.58 -16.97
CA ALA A 104 -14.65 -68.67 -17.77
C ALA A 104 -14.24 -68.26 -19.20
N ILE A 105 -14.58 -67.04 -19.63
CA ILE A 105 -14.21 -66.46 -20.92
C ILE A 105 -13.06 -65.47 -20.72
N ASN A 106 -11.92 -65.78 -21.34
CA ASN A 106 -10.67 -65.01 -21.23
C ASN A 106 -10.40 -64.08 -22.42
N THR A 107 -11.28 -64.04 -23.44
CA THR A 107 -11.23 -63.03 -24.49
C THR A 107 -11.59 -61.66 -23.90
N LYS A 108 -10.98 -60.59 -24.44
CA LYS A 108 -11.17 -59.21 -24.01
C LYS A 108 -11.21 -58.29 -25.25
N ILE A 109 -11.76 -57.10 -25.09
CA ILE A 109 -11.62 -56.01 -26.07
C ILE A 109 -10.64 -55.00 -25.45
N ASN A 110 -9.41 -54.93 -25.97
CA ASN A 110 -8.33 -54.19 -25.32
C ASN A 110 -8.40 -52.69 -25.61
N SER A 111 -7.93 -51.84 -24.70
CA SER A 111 -7.66 -50.44 -25.02
C SER A 111 -6.67 -50.36 -26.20
N ILE A 112 -6.90 -49.46 -27.17
CA ILE A 112 -5.91 -49.16 -28.23
C ILE A 112 -4.59 -48.68 -27.62
N THR A 113 -3.46 -48.96 -28.28
CA THR A 113 -2.12 -48.68 -27.73
C THR A 113 -1.49 -47.36 -28.20
N SER A 114 -2.13 -46.68 -29.15
CA SER A 114 -1.74 -45.37 -29.68
C SER A 114 -3.00 -44.67 -30.22
N THR A 115 -2.86 -43.48 -30.80
CA THR A 115 -3.97 -42.81 -31.47
C THR A 115 -4.31 -43.49 -32.80
N TYR A 116 -5.61 -43.64 -33.09
CA TYR A 116 -6.12 -44.21 -34.34
C TYR A 116 -7.43 -43.55 -34.79
N SER A 117 -7.57 -43.32 -36.10
CA SER A 117 -8.87 -43.11 -36.74
C SER A 117 -9.70 -44.41 -36.70
N LEU A 118 -11.02 -44.34 -36.52
CA LEU A 118 -11.88 -45.53 -36.30
C LEU A 118 -11.67 -46.69 -37.28
N ALA A 119 -11.61 -46.41 -38.59
CA ALA A 119 -11.43 -47.43 -39.63
C ALA A 119 -10.13 -48.26 -39.46
N ASN A 120 -9.08 -47.64 -38.90
CA ASN A 120 -7.75 -48.22 -38.71
C ASN A 120 -7.55 -48.87 -37.33
N PHE A 121 -8.62 -49.04 -36.54
CA PHE A 121 -8.52 -49.75 -35.26
C PHE A 121 -7.97 -51.17 -35.44
N PRO A 122 -7.09 -51.65 -34.53
CA PRO A 122 -6.80 -53.07 -34.41
C PRO A 122 -8.07 -53.85 -34.03
N ALA A 123 -8.20 -55.09 -34.50
CA ALA A 123 -9.37 -55.91 -34.16
C ALA A 123 -9.42 -56.24 -32.65
N ASN A 124 -10.63 -56.27 -32.10
CA ASN A 124 -10.92 -56.42 -30.67
C ASN A 124 -10.26 -55.33 -29.82
N THR A 125 -10.38 -54.07 -30.27
CA THR A 125 -9.96 -52.92 -29.48
C THR A 125 -11.01 -51.83 -29.38
N TRP A 126 -10.87 -50.98 -28.37
CA TRP A 126 -11.70 -49.81 -28.12
C TRP A 126 -10.86 -48.61 -27.65
N GLY A 127 -11.40 -47.41 -27.80
CA GLY A 127 -10.76 -46.14 -27.45
C GLY A 127 -11.79 -45.03 -27.29
N TYR A 128 -11.34 -43.85 -26.87
CA TYR A 128 -12.20 -42.67 -26.71
C TYR A 128 -11.68 -41.48 -27.52
N ARG A 129 -12.57 -40.61 -27.99
CA ARG A 129 -12.25 -39.26 -28.45
C ARG A 129 -13.16 -38.24 -27.78
N PHE A 130 -12.74 -36.97 -27.80
CA PHE A 130 -13.43 -35.88 -27.10
C PHE A 130 -13.66 -34.71 -28.05
N ASP A 131 -14.88 -34.18 -28.09
CA ASP A 131 -15.35 -33.13 -28.99
C ASP A 131 -14.93 -33.40 -30.45
N ASP A 132 -14.39 -32.38 -31.14
CA ASP A 132 -14.04 -32.40 -32.56
C ASP A 132 -12.75 -33.20 -32.87
N ASN A 133 -12.14 -33.87 -31.88
CA ASN A 133 -10.97 -34.71 -32.14
C ASN A 133 -11.31 -35.83 -33.14
N VAL A 134 -10.51 -35.94 -34.20
CA VAL A 134 -10.74 -36.90 -35.29
C VAL A 134 -10.30 -38.32 -34.89
N ASP A 135 -9.16 -38.42 -34.19
CA ASP A 135 -8.58 -39.69 -33.76
C ASP A 135 -8.99 -40.08 -32.34
N PHE A 136 -9.13 -41.38 -32.12
CA PHE A 136 -9.34 -41.97 -30.80
C PHE A 136 -8.02 -42.20 -30.08
N SER A 137 -8.04 -42.00 -28.77
CA SER A 137 -6.95 -42.23 -27.83
C SER A 137 -7.15 -43.50 -26.99
N PRO A 138 -6.06 -44.10 -26.48
CA PRO A 138 -6.11 -45.17 -25.48
C PRO A 138 -7.00 -44.84 -24.29
N ILE A 139 -7.87 -45.76 -23.89
CA ILE A 139 -8.57 -45.69 -22.59
C ILE A 139 -7.52 -45.64 -21.47
N PRO A 140 -7.53 -44.60 -20.60
CA PRO A 140 -6.53 -44.45 -19.56
C PRO A 140 -6.81 -45.35 -18.35
N ALA A 141 -5.76 -45.81 -17.68
CA ALA A 141 -5.89 -46.56 -16.42
C ALA A 141 -6.29 -45.66 -15.24
N GLN A 142 -6.83 -46.24 -14.16
CA GLN A 142 -7.19 -45.50 -12.95
C GLN A 142 -6.02 -44.69 -12.36
N SER A 143 -4.81 -45.23 -12.39
CA SER A 143 -3.58 -44.56 -11.93
C SER A 143 -3.11 -43.39 -12.81
N ALA A 144 -3.63 -43.26 -14.04
CA ALA A 144 -3.19 -42.27 -15.02
C ALA A 144 -4.38 -41.63 -15.78
N PRO A 145 -5.29 -40.91 -15.07
CA PRO A 145 -6.39 -40.21 -15.73
C PRO A 145 -5.88 -39.11 -16.67
N VAL A 146 -6.56 -38.95 -17.80
CA VAL A 146 -6.20 -37.95 -18.82
C VAL A 146 -7.20 -36.79 -18.79
N ASN A 147 -6.70 -35.56 -18.94
CA ASN A 147 -7.55 -34.38 -19.08
C ASN A 147 -8.28 -34.41 -20.42
N LEU A 148 -9.61 -34.38 -20.39
CA LEU A 148 -10.46 -34.16 -21.56
C LEU A 148 -10.41 -32.69 -21.98
N ILE A 149 -10.64 -31.80 -21.01
CA ILE A 149 -10.60 -30.34 -21.17
C ILE A 149 -10.12 -29.70 -19.87
N LYS A 150 -9.43 -28.57 -20.00
CA LYS A 150 -9.11 -27.66 -18.91
C LYS A 150 -9.36 -26.23 -19.37
N THR A 151 -10.45 -25.63 -18.91
CA THR A 151 -10.74 -24.21 -19.15
C THR A 151 -9.91 -23.34 -18.21
N THR A 152 -9.76 -22.04 -18.52
CA THR A 152 -9.00 -21.08 -17.68
C THR A 152 -9.81 -19.87 -17.25
N GLU A 153 -11.00 -19.72 -17.82
CA GLU A 153 -11.93 -18.61 -17.57
C GLU A 153 -13.30 -19.15 -17.17
N LYS A 154 -14.18 -18.26 -16.72
CA LYS A 154 -15.55 -18.59 -16.35
C LYS A 154 -16.40 -18.89 -17.61
N SER A 155 -17.10 -20.02 -17.59
CA SER A 155 -18.20 -20.30 -18.53
C SER A 155 -19.27 -19.21 -18.47
N THR A 156 -19.67 -18.67 -19.62
CA THR A 156 -20.79 -17.71 -19.72
C THR A 156 -22.15 -18.40 -19.81
N GLU A 157 -22.18 -19.63 -20.33
CA GLU A 157 -23.38 -20.45 -20.58
C GLU A 157 -23.09 -21.94 -20.27
N GLU A 158 -24.05 -22.84 -20.52
CA GLU A 158 -23.85 -24.29 -20.38
C GLU A 158 -22.95 -24.84 -21.50
N GLU A 159 -21.79 -25.40 -21.13
CA GLU A 159 -20.88 -26.08 -22.06
C GLU A 159 -21.38 -27.50 -22.34
N ASN A 160 -21.40 -27.87 -23.63
CA ASN A 160 -21.85 -29.17 -24.11
C ASN A 160 -20.68 -29.84 -24.83
N HIS A 161 -20.20 -30.96 -24.29
CA HIS A 161 -19.08 -31.73 -24.82
C HIS A 161 -19.51 -33.14 -25.23
N ASN A 162 -18.75 -33.76 -26.13
CA ASN A 162 -19.02 -35.10 -26.63
C ASN A 162 -17.86 -36.05 -26.34
N ILE A 163 -18.07 -37.05 -25.49
CA ILE A 163 -17.18 -38.20 -25.34
C ILE A 163 -17.68 -39.28 -26.31
N LYS A 164 -16.87 -39.65 -27.29
CA LYS A 164 -17.21 -40.70 -28.26
C LYS A 164 -16.38 -41.94 -27.97
N LEU A 165 -17.04 -43.08 -27.79
CA LEU A 165 -16.41 -44.39 -27.58
C LEU A 165 -16.41 -45.16 -28.91
N GLY A 166 -15.21 -45.44 -29.43
CA GLY A 166 -15.02 -46.17 -30.68
C GLY A 166 -14.55 -47.58 -30.40
N MET A 167 -14.97 -48.55 -31.20
CA MET A 167 -14.48 -49.92 -31.12
C MET A 167 -14.46 -50.60 -32.48
N LYS A 168 -13.63 -51.65 -32.57
CA LYS A 168 -13.62 -52.62 -33.67
C LYS A 168 -13.63 -54.02 -33.08
N LEU A 169 -14.63 -54.81 -33.45
CA LEU A 169 -14.81 -56.19 -32.98
C LEU A 169 -14.49 -57.16 -34.13
N ASN A 170 -14.29 -58.44 -33.85
CA ASN A 170 -14.26 -59.45 -34.91
C ASN A 170 -14.74 -60.83 -34.42
N SER A 171 -14.85 -61.77 -35.37
CA SER A 171 -15.29 -63.16 -35.14
C SER A 171 -14.47 -64.01 -34.16
N SER A 172 -13.37 -63.51 -33.58
CA SER A 172 -12.59 -64.23 -32.57
C SER A 172 -13.03 -63.99 -31.12
N LEU A 173 -13.92 -63.03 -30.87
CA LEU A 173 -14.56 -62.87 -29.56
C LEU A 173 -15.56 -64.00 -29.30
N LYS A 174 -15.63 -64.47 -28.04
CA LYS A 174 -16.68 -65.41 -27.63
C LYS A 174 -17.98 -64.65 -27.33
N PRO A 175 -19.16 -65.21 -27.65
CA PRO A 175 -20.44 -64.63 -27.28
C PRO A 175 -20.57 -64.39 -25.77
N GLY A 176 -21.14 -63.24 -25.41
CA GLY A 176 -21.36 -62.81 -24.02
C GLY A 176 -21.21 -61.30 -23.89
N ASN A 177 -21.56 -60.76 -22.72
CA ASN A 177 -21.46 -59.33 -22.45
C ASN A 177 -20.02 -58.98 -22.09
N TYR A 178 -19.54 -57.82 -22.54
CA TYR A 178 -18.21 -57.30 -22.23
C TYR A 178 -18.35 -55.94 -21.53
N GLU A 179 -17.73 -55.79 -20.36
CA GLU A 179 -17.91 -54.62 -19.49
C GLU A 179 -16.56 -54.03 -19.03
N ASN A 180 -16.51 -52.71 -18.98
CA ASN A 180 -15.56 -51.89 -18.22
C ASN A 180 -16.37 -50.72 -17.63
N ARG A 181 -15.82 -49.97 -16.69
CA ARG A 181 -16.47 -48.78 -16.12
C ARG A 181 -15.53 -47.61 -16.26
N LEU A 182 -15.96 -46.58 -16.96
CA LEU A 182 -15.23 -45.32 -17.03
C LEU A 182 -15.65 -44.40 -15.88
N ILE A 183 -14.71 -43.59 -15.42
CA ILE A 183 -14.92 -42.45 -14.53
C ILE A 183 -14.67 -41.20 -15.38
N VAL A 184 -15.68 -40.35 -15.48
CA VAL A 184 -15.52 -38.96 -15.93
C VAL A 184 -15.60 -38.10 -14.67
N SER A 185 -14.52 -37.39 -14.36
CA SER A 185 -14.46 -36.48 -13.22
C SER A 185 -14.44 -35.05 -13.71
N VAL A 186 -15.31 -34.20 -13.15
CA VAL A 186 -15.30 -32.75 -13.44
C VAL A 186 -15.08 -32.03 -12.12
N VAL A 187 -14.04 -31.20 -12.06
CA VAL A 187 -13.64 -30.47 -10.86
C VAL A 187 -13.35 -29.01 -11.18
N SER A 188 -13.86 -28.10 -10.34
CA SER A 188 -13.56 -26.68 -10.41
C SER A 188 -12.05 -26.47 -10.27
N ASN A 189 -11.48 -25.62 -11.13
CA ASN A 189 -10.08 -25.25 -10.99
C ASN A 189 -9.86 -24.45 -9.69
N PRO A 190 -8.67 -24.51 -9.07
CA PRO A 190 -8.37 -23.73 -7.89
C PRO A 190 -8.66 -22.23 -8.10
N TYR A 191 -9.29 -21.62 -7.11
CA TYR A 191 -9.56 -20.19 -7.06
C TYR A 191 -9.25 -19.67 -5.66
N ILE A 192 -8.58 -18.51 -5.58
CA ILE A 192 -8.32 -17.81 -4.32
C ILE A 192 -9.11 -16.50 -4.40
N PRO A 193 -10.20 -16.34 -3.61
CA PRO A 193 -10.97 -15.11 -3.57
C PRO A 193 -10.09 -13.90 -3.20
N LYS A 194 -10.40 -12.75 -3.80
CA LYS A 194 -9.71 -11.49 -3.52
C LYS A 194 -10.37 -10.78 -2.34
N ALA A 195 -9.73 -10.82 -1.17
CA ALA A 195 -10.05 -9.96 -0.04
C ALA A 195 -9.59 -8.52 -0.33
N ILE A 196 -10.53 -7.59 -0.46
CA ILE A 196 -10.25 -6.16 -0.61
C ILE A 196 -10.75 -5.44 0.63
N MET A 197 -9.86 -4.74 1.33
CA MET A 197 -10.23 -3.94 2.49
C MET A 197 -10.95 -2.65 2.05
N THR A 198 -11.88 -2.18 2.87
CA THR A 198 -12.52 -0.87 2.76
C THR A 198 -11.50 0.27 2.77
N GLU A 199 -11.93 1.48 2.39
CA GLU A 199 -11.09 2.68 2.41
C GLU A 199 -10.54 2.94 3.81
N GLY A 200 -9.31 3.45 3.89
CA GLY A 200 -8.59 3.68 5.15
C GLY A 200 -9.39 4.49 6.20
N PRO A 201 -10.13 5.56 5.84
CA PRO A 201 -10.97 6.29 6.79
C PRO A 201 -12.16 5.48 7.34
N ASP A 202 -12.77 4.60 6.55
CA ASP A 202 -13.87 3.72 7.01
C ASP A 202 -13.34 2.59 7.90
N PHE A 203 -12.21 1.96 7.51
CA PHE A 203 -11.52 1.00 8.36
C PHE A 203 -11.18 1.62 9.72
N ASN A 204 -10.58 2.81 9.72
CA ASN A 204 -10.18 3.49 10.95
C ASN A 204 -11.39 3.85 11.83
N LYS A 205 -12.49 4.32 11.23
CA LYS A 205 -13.75 4.58 11.94
C LYS A 205 -14.31 3.32 12.61
N LYS A 206 -14.30 2.18 11.90
CA LYS A 206 -14.75 0.89 12.43
C LYS A 206 -13.83 0.39 13.56
N LEU A 207 -12.52 0.51 13.38
CA LEU A 207 -11.50 0.21 14.39
C LEU A 207 -11.71 1.06 15.66
N GLN A 208 -11.89 2.37 15.52
CA GLN A 208 -12.16 3.26 16.65
C GLN A 208 -13.47 2.91 17.36
N SER A 209 -14.54 2.62 16.63
CA SER A 209 -15.82 2.22 17.24
C SER A 209 -15.73 0.90 18.02
N LEU A 210 -14.95 -0.08 17.55
CA LEU A 210 -14.65 -1.27 18.34
C LEU A 210 -13.88 -0.90 19.62
N LEU A 211 -12.80 -0.13 19.48
CA LEU A 211 -11.95 0.27 20.59
C LEU A 211 -12.67 1.12 21.62
N GLU A 212 -13.58 2.01 21.24
CA GLU A 212 -14.37 2.87 22.14
C GLU A 212 -15.11 2.06 23.21
N ASN A 213 -15.72 0.94 22.81
CA ASN A 213 -16.49 0.06 23.67
C ASN A 213 -15.64 -0.77 24.65
N GLU A 214 -14.32 -0.85 24.45
CA GLU A 214 -13.43 -1.63 25.31
C GLU A 214 -12.96 -0.90 26.57
N PHE A 215 -13.01 -1.58 27.70
CA PHE A 215 -12.44 -1.10 28.96
C PHE A 215 -10.94 -1.42 29.10
N VAL A 216 -10.46 -2.45 28.39
CA VAL A 216 -9.05 -2.85 28.35
C VAL A 216 -8.35 -2.08 27.23
N GLU A 217 -7.11 -1.63 27.46
CA GLU A 217 -6.29 -1.04 26.39
C GLU A 217 -5.82 -2.14 25.43
N MET A 218 -6.27 -2.10 24.17
CA MET A 218 -5.74 -2.98 23.13
C MET A 218 -4.33 -2.51 22.73
N LYS A 219 -3.39 -3.45 22.64
CA LYS A 219 -1.96 -3.20 22.41
C LYS A 219 -1.40 -3.89 21.18
N TYR A 220 -2.10 -4.86 20.62
CA TYR A 220 -1.62 -5.61 19.44
C TYR A 220 -2.69 -5.58 18.33
N PHE A 221 -2.29 -5.37 17.09
CA PHE A 221 -3.13 -5.61 15.91
C PHE A 221 -2.57 -6.82 15.14
N ARG A 222 -3.36 -7.89 14.99
CA ARG A 222 -2.88 -9.19 14.51
C ARG A 222 -3.85 -9.89 13.55
N ARG A 223 -3.31 -10.73 12.66
CA ARG A 223 -4.15 -11.70 11.92
C ARG A 223 -4.55 -12.87 12.84
N SER A 224 -5.81 -13.28 12.79
CA SER A 224 -6.26 -14.55 13.35
C SER A 224 -6.09 -15.68 12.32
N LEU A 225 -5.75 -16.89 12.77
CA LEU A 225 -5.74 -18.09 11.91
C LEU A 225 -7.11 -18.76 11.78
N THR A 226 -8.06 -18.39 12.63
CA THR A 226 -9.42 -18.95 12.65
C THR A 226 -10.47 -17.84 12.65
N ALA A 227 -11.63 -18.11 12.05
CA ALA A 227 -12.78 -17.22 12.11
C ALA A 227 -13.17 -16.91 13.59
N PRO A 228 -13.72 -15.72 13.86
CA PRO A 228 -14.23 -15.38 15.18
C PRO A 228 -15.40 -16.29 15.58
N ALA A 229 -15.61 -16.47 16.89
CA ALA A 229 -16.76 -17.21 17.39
C ALA A 229 -18.07 -16.49 17.03
N SER A 230 -19.16 -17.24 16.84
CA SER A 230 -20.47 -16.69 16.45
C SER A 230 -21.09 -15.73 17.48
N THR A 231 -20.57 -15.70 18.71
CA THR A 231 -20.96 -14.78 19.79
C THR A 231 -20.07 -13.54 19.89
N THR A 232 -19.01 -13.43 19.10
CA THR A 232 -18.08 -12.29 19.11
C THR A 232 -18.71 -11.09 18.41
N ASN A 233 -18.58 -9.89 19.00
CA ASN A 233 -18.94 -8.65 18.32
C ASN A 233 -17.91 -8.36 17.22
N VAL A 234 -18.34 -8.44 15.95
CA VAL A 234 -17.48 -8.27 14.78
C VAL A 234 -17.90 -7.05 13.96
N ALA A 235 -16.92 -6.31 13.43
CA ALA A 235 -17.12 -5.34 12.38
C ALA A 235 -16.63 -5.92 11.04
N ASN A 236 -17.41 -5.72 9.99
CA ASN A 236 -17.02 -6.04 8.62
C ASN A 236 -16.25 -4.87 8.00
N ILE A 237 -15.05 -5.14 7.49
CA ILE A 237 -14.10 -4.17 6.93
C ILE A 237 -13.72 -4.48 5.47
N GLU A 238 -14.46 -5.38 4.80
CA GLU A 238 -14.39 -5.53 3.34
C GLU A 238 -14.93 -4.31 2.58
N ASN A 239 -14.39 -4.09 1.39
CA ASN A 239 -14.94 -3.19 0.37
C ASN A 239 -16.04 -3.90 -0.45
N GLU A 240 -16.89 -3.14 -1.15
CA GLU A 240 -17.96 -3.66 -2.01
C GLU A 240 -17.45 -4.57 -3.14
N ASP A 241 -16.23 -4.35 -3.65
CA ASP A 241 -15.58 -5.19 -4.67
C ASP A 241 -14.88 -6.45 -4.08
N SER A 242 -14.93 -6.67 -2.77
CA SER A 242 -14.32 -7.83 -2.12
C SER A 242 -15.13 -9.11 -2.37
N GLU A 243 -14.44 -10.21 -2.62
CA GLU A 243 -15.08 -11.51 -2.90
C GLU A 243 -15.28 -12.39 -1.66
N CYS A 244 -14.79 -11.92 -0.52
CA CYS A 244 -14.94 -12.53 0.78
C CYS A 244 -14.98 -11.45 1.87
N GLU A 245 -15.65 -11.78 2.98
CA GLU A 245 -15.75 -10.91 4.15
C GLU A 245 -14.37 -10.75 4.82
N ILE A 246 -14.14 -9.58 5.42
CA ILE A 246 -12.96 -9.33 6.25
C ILE A 246 -13.47 -8.86 7.60
N LYS A 247 -13.29 -9.70 8.63
CA LYS A 247 -13.83 -9.48 9.97
C LYS A 247 -12.79 -8.86 10.87
N LEU A 248 -13.21 -7.91 11.70
CA LEU A 248 -12.40 -7.20 12.69
C LEU A 248 -13.08 -7.28 14.06
N TRP A 249 -12.34 -7.63 15.12
CA TRP A 249 -12.87 -7.67 16.49
C TRP A 249 -11.78 -7.47 17.54
N THR A 250 -12.21 -7.33 18.80
CA THR A 250 -11.36 -7.20 19.99
C THR A 250 -11.37 -8.48 20.83
N ASP A 251 -10.23 -8.84 21.40
CA ASP A 251 -10.12 -9.85 22.47
C ASP A 251 -9.39 -9.26 23.69
N PRO A 252 -10.14 -8.90 24.75
CA PRO A 252 -9.56 -8.36 25.98
C PRO A 252 -8.62 -9.28 26.73
N ASN A 253 -8.68 -10.60 26.51
CA ASN A 253 -7.82 -11.56 27.20
C ASN A 253 -6.39 -11.56 26.65
N THR A 254 -6.24 -11.21 25.37
CA THR A 254 -4.95 -11.12 24.66
C THR A 254 -4.55 -9.67 24.36
N GLU A 255 -5.32 -8.69 24.85
CA GLU A 255 -5.17 -7.26 24.56
C GLU A 255 -5.05 -6.95 23.05
N SER A 256 -5.71 -7.76 22.21
CA SER A 256 -5.49 -7.78 20.77
C SER A 256 -6.74 -7.37 19.98
N VAL A 257 -6.53 -6.53 18.96
CA VAL A 257 -7.46 -6.41 17.84
C VAL A 257 -7.06 -7.46 16.81
N TYR A 258 -8.02 -8.31 16.43
CA TYR A 258 -7.83 -9.35 15.43
C TYR A 258 -8.57 -9.01 14.14
N TYR A 259 -7.93 -9.31 13.00
CA TYR A 259 -8.62 -9.41 11.72
C TYR A 259 -8.57 -10.83 11.15
N TYR A 260 -9.57 -11.20 10.35
CA TYR A 260 -9.64 -12.49 9.67
C TYR A 260 -10.32 -12.40 8.31
N THR A 261 -9.78 -13.13 7.35
CA THR A 261 -10.43 -13.52 6.10
C THR A 261 -9.81 -14.83 5.61
N GLU A 262 -10.55 -15.57 4.79
CA GLU A 262 -10.17 -16.89 4.27
C GLU A 262 -8.86 -16.87 3.46
N PRO A 263 -8.70 -16.06 2.39
CA PRO A 263 -7.40 -15.91 1.75
C PRO A 263 -6.40 -15.32 2.74
N GLU A 264 -5.17 -15.80 2.70
CA GLU A 264 -4.12 -15.27 3.58
C GLU A 264 -3.88 -13.77 3.33
N LYS A 265 -3.92 -13.35 2.07
CA LYS A 265 -3.50 -12.04 1.57
C LYS A 265 -4.68 -11.08 1.45
N VAL A 266 -4.52 -9.87 2.01
CA VAL A 266 -5.52 -8.79 1.97
C VAL A 266 -5.01 -7.63 1.11
N TYR A 267 -5.75 -7.24 0.08
CA TYR A 267 -5.43 -6.09 -0.74
C TYR A 267 -6.00 -4.82 -0.10
N LEU A 268 -5.15 -3.82 0.16
CA LEU A 268 -5.63 -2.53 0.66
C LEU A 268 -6.24 -1.69 -0.48
N ASN A 269 -7.18 -0.82 -0.11
CA ASN A 269 -7.87 0.07 -1.04
C ASN A 269 -6.91 1.09 -1.67
N THR A 270 -7.24 1.59 -2.87
CA THR A 270 -6.54 2.72 -3.51
C THR A 270 -6.39 3.92 -2.57
N ASP A 271 -7.42 4.21 -1.76
CA ASP A 271 -7.29 5.12 -0.63
C ASP A 271 -7.09 4.35 0.69
N SER A 272 -5.82 4.28 1.13
CA SER A 272 -5.43 3.77 2.45
C SER A 272 -5.05 4.90 3.41
N SER A 273 -5.48 6.14 3.13
CA SER A 273 -5.24 7.26 4.03
C SER A 273 -5.93 7.06 5.37
N GLN A 274 -5.33 7.61 6.42
CA GLN A 274 -5.84 7.56 7.79
C GLN A 274 -6.10 6.16 8.37
N MET A 275 -5.64 5.07 7.74
CA MET A 275 -5.97 3.68 8.14
C MET A 275 -5.74 3.38 9.63
N PHE A 276 -4.60 3.82 10.18
CA PHE A 276 -4.30 3.76 11.61
C PHE A 276 -4.09 5.16 12.21
N TYR A 277 -4.80 6.17 11.69
CA TYR A 277 -4.70 7.55 12.20
C TYR A 277 -5.24 7.64 13.62
N SER A 278 -4.38 8.11 14.53
CA SER A 278 -4.71 8.24 15.95
C SER A 278 -4.78 9.69 16.42
N GLY A 279 -5.19 10.64 15.57
CA GLY A 279 -5.33 12.05 15.94
C GLY A 279 -6.53 12.35 16.87
N TYR A 280 -7.16 13.52 16.70
CA TYR A 280 -8.20 14.00 17.61
C TYR A 280 -9.36 13.00 17.78
N GLY A 281 -9.52 12.49 19.02
CA GLY A 281 -10.55 11.51 19.39
C GLY A 281 -10.06 10.06 19.45
N SER A 282 -8.89 9.76 18.87
CA SER A 282 -8.46 8.40 18.55
C SER A 282 -7.36 7.86 19.48
N GLU A 283 -7.32 8.33 20.73
CA GLU A 283 -6.26 8.06 21.72
C GLU A 283 -6.00 6.57 22.02
N LYS A 284 -6.99 5.70 21.78
CA LYS A 284 -6.84 4.24 21.96
C LYS A 284 -5.93 3.60 20.90
N ILE A 285 -5.87 4.12 19.67
CA ILE A 285 -4.96 3.59 18.62
C ILE A 285 -3.49 3.88 18.96
N LYS A 286 -3.22 4.99 19.66
CA LYS A 286 -1.86 5.33 20.14
C LYS A 286 -1.25 4.27 21.06
N LYS A 287 -2.08 3.39 21.64
CA LYS A 287 -1.68 2.36 22.59
C LYS A 287 -1.06 1.13 21.96
N PHE A 288 -1.17 0.96 20.64
CA PHE A 288 -0.56 -0.18 19.94
C PHE A 288 0.96 -0.22 20.12
N LEU A 289 1.44 -1.41 20.51
CA LEU A 289 2.84 -1.79 20.66
C LEU A 289 3.33 -2.65 19.48
N GLU A 290 2.39 -3.24 18.72
CA GLU A 290 2.67 -4.11 17.57
C GLU A 290 1.56 -3.98 16.53
N LEU A 291 1.94 -3.87 15.26
CA LEU A 291 1.05 -3.97 14.10
C LEU A 291 1.57 -5.08 13.17
N ASP A 292 0.85 -6.19 13.06
CA ASP A 292 1.12 -7.22 12.06
C ASP A 292 0.42 -6.87 10.73
N LEU A 293 1.23 -6.37 9.80
CA LEU A 293 0.84 -5.95 8.46
C LEU A 293 1.41 -6.89 7.37
N SER A 294 1.92 -8.06 7.78
CA SER A 294 2.69 -8.97 6.90
C SER A 294 1.88 -9.48 5.71
N ASN A 295 0.57 -9.66 5.90
CA ASN A 295 -0.36 -10.14 4.87
C ASN A 295 -1.03 -9.02 4.05
N PHE A 296 -0.72 -7.75 4.30
CA PHE A 296 -1.29 -6.63 3.54
C PHE A 296 -0.51 -6.39 2.25
N ASP A 297 -1.23 -6.37 1.13
CA ASP A 297 -0.72 -5.96 -0.19
C ASP A 297 -1.14 -4.53 -0.48
N THR A 298 -0.14 -3.65 -0.64
CA THR A 298 -0.34 -2.24 -0.91
C THR A 298 -0.10 -1.84 -2.37
N SER A 299 0.03 -2.81 -3.29
CA SER A 299 0.36 -2.55 -4.71
C SER A 299 -0.67 -1.71 -5.45
N ASN A 300 -1.93 -1.66 -4.99
CA ASN A 300 -2.99 -0.81 -5.56
C ASN A 300 -3.11 0.55 -4.88
N VAL A 301 -2.39 0.81 -3.78
CA VAL A 301 -2.55 2.02 -2.97
C VAL A 301 -1.95 3.23 -3.71
N THR A 302 -2.73 4.30 -3.83
CA THR A 302 -2.31 5.58 -4.42
C THR A 302 -2.21 6.69 -3.38
N ASN A 303 -2.90 6.55 -2.24
CA ASN A 303 -2.94 7.52 -1.14
C ASN A 303 -2.59 6.85 0.21
N MET A 304 -1.52 7.32 0.88
CA MET A 304 -1.08 6.91 2.22
C MET A 304 -1.04 8.09 3.22
N HIS A 305 -1.75 9.19 2.89
CA HIS A 305 -1.89 10.36 3.76
C HIS A 305 -2.29 9.95 5.19
N TYR A 306 -1.57 10.41 6.21
CA TYR A 306 -1.86 10.10 7.62
C TYR A 306 -1.89 8.60 8.01
N MET A 307 -1.42 7.65 7.19
CA MET A 307 -1.67 6.21 7.38
C MET A 307 -1.27 5.67 8.77
N PHE A 308 -0.14 6.11 9.34
CA PHE A 308 0.36 5.74 10.67
C PHE A 308 0.54 6.94 11.61
N PHE A 309 -0.28 7.98 11.43
CA PHE A 309 -0.15 9.23 12.17
C PHE A 309 -0.39 9.09 13.68
N ASP A 310 0.56 9.61 14.47
CA ASP A 310 0.56 9.74 15.93
C ASP A 310 0.42 8.43 16.73
N ILE A 311 0.76 7.27 16.11
CA ILE A 311 0.82 5.96 16.80
C ILE A 311 2.04 5.93 17.73
N SER A 312 1.94 6.70 18.80
CA SER A 312 3.10 7.18 19.53
C SER A 312 3.79 6.11 20.36
N ASN A 313 3.12 5.06 20.83
CA ASN A 313 3.75 3.99 21.61
C ASN A 313 4.56 2.98 20.79
N LEU A 314 4.40 2.96 19.47
CA LEU A 314 5.02 1.94 18.63
C LEU A 314 6.56 2.11 18.59
N THR A 315 7.30 1.04 18.90
CA THR A 315 8.78 1.03 18.94
C THR A 315 9.41 0.36 17.72
N THR A 316 8.65 -0.44 16.97
CA THR A 316 9.05 -1.06 15.70
C THR A 316 7.86 -1.10 14.73
N LEU A 317 8.11 -0.91 13.43
CA LEU A 317 7.11 -1.07 12.38
C LEU A 317 7.72 -1.86 11.22
N ASN A 318 7.10 -2.99 10.84
CA ASN A 318 7.54 -3.79 9.70
C ASN A 318 6.74 -3.43 8.44
N LEU A 319 7.44 -2.94 7.42
CA LEU A 319 6.89 -2.53 6.12
C LEU A 319 7.47 -3.34 4.95
N SER A 320 8.05 -4.52 5.22
CA SER A 320 8.68 -5.34 4.18
C SER A 320 7.72 -5.87 3.10
N SER A 321 6.42 -5.94 3.40
CA SER A 321 5.34 -6.31 2.46
C SER A 321 4.87 -5.14 1.58
N PHE A 322 5.24 -3.89 1.91
CA PHE A 322 4.68 -2.72 1.24
C PHE A 322 5.31 -2.50 -0.13
N ASN A 323 4.46 -2.33 -1.13
CA ASN A 323 4.80 -1.89 -2.48
C ASN A 323 4.20 -0.50 -2.70
N THR A 324 5.02 0.55 -2.61
CA THR A 324 4.55 1.94 -2.75
C THR A 324 4.63 2.49 -4.19
N SER A 325 4.90 1.65 -5.19
CA SER A 325 5.20 2.11 -6.56
C SER A 325 4.09 2.92 -7.25
N ASN A 326 2.84 2.79 -6.79
CA ASN A 326 1.68 3.56 -7.27
C ASN A 326 1.29 4.73 -6.34
N VAL A 327 1.98 4.94 -5.22
CA VAL A 327 1.63 5.96 -4.22
C VAL A 327 2.03 7.35 -4.71
N THR A 328 1.07 8.28 -4.68
CA THR A 328 1.24 9.68 -5.11
C THR A 328 1.24 10.68 -3.96
N ASN A 329 0.69 10.29 -2.80
CA ASN A 329 0.57 11.13 -1.60
C ASN A 329 1.01 10.34 -0.35
N MET A 330 2.06 10.83 0.33
CA MET A 330 2.58 10.29 1.60
C MET A 330 2.56 11.32 2.74
N ARG A 331 1.77 12.40 2.59
CA ARG A 331 1.73 13.49 3.55
C ARG A 331 1.40 13.00 4.97
N TYR A 332 2.16 13.44 5.98
CA TYR A 332 2.05 13.02 7.39
C TYR A 332 2.16 11.50 7.67
N MET A 333 2.57 10.64 6.72
CA MET A 333 2.41 9.17 6.84
C MET A 333 2.94 8.56 8.16
N PHE A 334 4.11 9.01 8.65
CA PHE A 334 4.73 8.54 9.91
C PHE A 334 4.82 9.65 10.98
N SER A 335 4.14 10.79 10.77
CA SER A 335 4.24 11.92 11.70
C SER A 335 3.73 11.55 13.09
N GLY A 336 4.45 11.93 14.14
CA GLY A 336 4.06 11.68 15.53
C GLY A 336 4.37 10.27 16.06
N MET A 337 5.01 9.40 15.26
CA MET A 337 5.53 8.10 15.69
C MET A 337 6.76 8.26 16.61
N SER A 338 6.56 8.89 17.76
CA SER A 338 7.60 9.52 18.57
C SER A 338 8.48 8.55 19.36
N ASN A 339 8.03 7.32 19.63
CA ASN A 339 8.86 6.29 20.27
C ASN A 339 9.68 5.43 19.29
N LEU A 340 9.50 5.58 17.98
CA LEU A 340 10.19 4.79 16.96
C LEU A 340 11.68 5.19 16.91
N THR A 341 12.58 4.22 17.09
CA THR A 341 14.04 4.45 17.10
C THR A 341 14.73 4.17 15.77
N ALA A 342 14.10 3.38 14.91
CA ALA A 342 14.53 3.07 13.54
C ALA A 342 13.30 2.70 12.69
N ILE A 343 13.36 3.00 11.39
CA ILE A 343 12.36 2.58 10.40
C ILE A 343 13.07 2.06 9.15
N ASN A 344 12.62 0.91 8.63
CA ASN A 344 13.15 0.35 7.39
C ASN A 344 12.24 0.72 6.21
N LEU A 345 12.76 1.54 5.30
CA LEU A 345 12.05 2.03 4.11
C LEU A 345 12.64 1.50 2.80
N SER A 346 13.53 0.50 2.84
CA SER A 346 14.24 -0.02 1.66
C SER A 346 13.35 -0.63 0.56
N SER A 347 12.11 -1.03 0.89
CA SER A 347 11.10 -1.47 -0.08
C SER A 347 10.37 -0.32 -0.79
N PHE A 348 10.51 0.92 -0.32
CA PHE A 348 9.74 2.05 -0.85
C PHE A 348 10.25 2.46 -2.24
N ASN A 349 9.30 2.68 -3.14
CA ASN A 349 9.48 3.38 -4.39
C ASN A 349 8.64 4.67 -4.33
N THR A 350 9.29 5.83 -4.37
CA THR A 350 8.63 7.14 -4.25
C THR A 350 8.52 7.90 -5.58
N SER A 351 8.84 7.27 -6.71
CA SER A 351 8.91 7.91 -8.06
C SER A 351 7.59 8.51 -8.59
N GLN A 352 6.46 8.26 -7.91
CA GLN A 352 5.16 8.84 -8.22
C GLN A 352 4.68 9.87 -7.17
N VAL A 353 5.41 10.04 -6.06
CA VAL A 353 5.01 10.90 -4.94
C VAL A 353 5.16 12.38 -5.29
N THR A 354 4.12 13.17 -5.02
CA THR A 354 4.09 14.61 -5.29
C THR A 354 4.05 15.46 -4.02
N ASP A 355 3.53 14.94 -2.91
CA ASP A 355 3.54 15.59 -1.59
C ASP A 355 4.18 14.67 -0.54
N MET A 356 5.28 15.15 0.07
CA MET A 356 6.00 14.51 1.18
C MET A 356 5.98 15.38 2.47
N SER A 357 5.12 16.40 2.51
CA SER A 357 5.06 17.31 3.65
C SER A 357 4.75 16.56 4.95
N TYR A 358 5.47 16.93 6.01
CA TYR A 358 5.36 16.33 7.35
C TYR A 358 5.58 14.80 7.42
N ILE A 359 6.07 14.10 6.40
CA ILE A 359 6.12 12.62 6.39
C ILE A 359 6.84 12.02 7.62
N PHE A 360 7.89 12.67 8.14
CA PHE A 360 8.66 12.25 9.33
C PHE A 360 8.55 13.23 10.52
N SER A 361 7.59 14.17 10.52
CA SER A 361 7.57 15.19 11.58
C SER A 361 7.27 14.60 12.97
N TYR A 362 7.89 15.16 14.01
CA TYR A 362 7.75 14.74 15.41
C TYR A 362 8.21 13.29 15.72
N MET A 363 9.05 12.68 14.87
CA MET A 363 9.68 11.37 15.15
C MET A 363 10.83 11.52 16.17
N PHE A 364 10.48 11.80 17.43
CA PHE A 364 11.42 12.31 18.44
C PHE A 364 12.62 11.42 18.75
N LYS A 365 12.47 10.08 18.73
CA LYS A 365 13.56 9.14 19.10
C LYS A 365 14.37 8.58 17.92
N LEU A 366 14.09 9.02 16.70
CA LEU A 366 14.80 8.53 15.51
C LEU A 366 16.23 9.10 15.47
N THR A 367 17.24 8.23 15.55
CA THR A 367 18.65 8.64 15.59
C THR A 367 19.36 8.58 14.24
N SER A 368 18.84 7.75 13.31
CA SER A 368 19.25 7.63 11.92
C SER A 368 18.04 7.38 11.01
N LEU A 369 18.15 7.82 9.75
CA LEU A 369 17.13 7.65 8.72
C LEU A 369 17.79 7.45 7.36
N ASP A 370 17.55 6.31 6.72
CA ASP A 370 18.03 6.02 5.37
C ASP A 370 16.93 6.35 4.34
N LEU A 371 17.27 7.21 3.39
CA LEU A 371 16.41 7.68 2.29
C LEU A 371 17.09 7.49 0.93
N SER A 372 18.14 6.65 0.85
CA SER A 372 18.95 6.47 -0.36
C SER A 372 18.16 5.94 -1.56
N ASN A 373 17.03 5.28 -1.32
CA ASN A 373 16.08 4.79 -2.33
C ASN A 373 14.97 5.80 -2.72
N PHE A 374 14.91 6.98 -2.09
CA PHE A 374 13.87 7.96 -2.41
C PHE A 374 14.17 8.67 -3.73
N ASP A 375 13.28 8.49 -4.70
CA ASP A 375 13.13 9.39 -5.86
C ASP A 375 12.19 10.54 -5.45
N THR A 376 12.70 11.76 -5.54
CA THR A 376 11.97 12.99 -5.19
C THR A 376 11.68 13.87 -6.41
N SER A 377 12.01 13.42 -7.61
CA SER A 377 11.95 14.18 -8.87
C SER A 377 10.54 14.64 -9.28
N LYS A 378 9.48 14.22 -8.58
CA LYS A 378 8.09 14.70 -8.77
C LYS A 378 7.52 15.48 -7.59
N VAL A 379 8.26 15.60 -6.49
CA VAL A 379 7.79 16.24 -5.26
C VAL A 379 7.72 17.76 -5.47
N THR A 380 6.57 18.34 -5.10
CA THR A 380 6.33 19.79 -5.16
C THR A 380 6.26 20.41 -3.77
N ASN A 381 6.02 19.60 -2.73
CA ASN A 381 5.88 20.05 -1.35
C ASN A 381 6.74 19.21 -0.40
N MET A 382 7.73 19.84 0.25
CA MET A 382 8.57 19.28 1.32
C MET A 382 8.42 20.05 2.65
N GLY A 383 7.36 20.86 2.79
CA GLY A 383 7.10 21.62 4.00
C GLY A 383 7.09 20.73 5.24
N SER A 384 7.87 21.10 6.25
CA SER A 384 7.98 20.39 7.53
C SER A 384 8.36 18.91 7.45
N MET A 385 9.00 18.45 6.36
CA MET A 385 9.32 17.03 6.11
C MET A 385 10.07 16.36 7.29
N PHE A 386 11.02 17.07 7.91
CA PHE A 386 11.82 16.62 9.06
C PHE A 386 11.57 17.48 10.32
N TYR A 387 10.38 18.07 10.43
CA TYR A 387 10.03 19.00 11.52
C TYR A 387 10.13 18.34 12.90
N TYR A 388 10.90 18.95 13.79
CA TYR A 388 11.09 18.55 15.19
C TYR A 388 11.58 17.09 15.34
N MET A 389 12.75 16.81 14.76
CA MET A 389 13.48 15.55 14.93
C MET A 389 14.78 15.77 15.75
N PRO A 390 14.67 15.99 17.08
CA PRO A 390 15.79 16.45 17.91
C PRO A 390 16.89 15.40 18.15
N GLU A 391 16.60 14.11 18.00
CA GLU A 391 17.58 13.04 18.23
C GLU A 391 18.41 12.66 16.98
N LEU A 392 18.03 13.16 15.80
CA LEU A 392 18.72 12.83 14.55
C LEU A 392 20.11 13.51 14.49
N THR A 393 21.16 12.71 14.28
CA THR A 393 22.55 13.18 14.31
C THR A 393 23.19 13.33 12.94
N THR A 394 22.67 12.64 11.92
CA THR A 394 23.06 12.75 10.52
C THR A 394 21.83 12.61 9.62
N LEU A 395 21.85 13.25 8.45
CA LEU A 395 20.83 13.11 7.42
C LEU A 395 21.50 13.22 6.04
N ASN A 396 21.35 12.22 5.18
CA ASN A 396 21.87 12.23 3.81
C ASN A 396 20.72 12.54 2.83
N LEU A 397 20.87 13.63 2.08
CA LEU A 397 19.90 14.09 1.07
C LEU A 397 20.53 14.20 -0.32
N SER A 398 21.70 13.61 -0.55
CA SER A 398 22.46 13.75 -1.81
C SER A 398 21.72 13.22 -3.05
N ASN A 399 20.73 12.33 -2.86
CA ASN A 399 19.84 11.81 -3.90
C ASN A 399 18.57 12.66 -4.14
N PHE A 400 18.37 13.76 -3.41
CA PHE A 400 17.17 14.57 -3.56
C PHE A 400 17.24 15.47 -4.81
N ASP A 401 16.17 15.44 -5.62
CA ASP A 401 15.89 16.40 -6.68
C ASP A 401 14.79 17.36 -6.18
N THR A 402 15.18 18.58 -5.83
CA THR A 402 14.26 19.61 -5.35
C THR A 402 13.78 20.56 -6.44
N SER A 403 14.12 20.32 -7.72
CA SER A 403 13.88 21.24 -8.83
C SER A 403 12.40 21.53 -9.15
N LYS A 404 11.46 20.84 -8.49
CA LYS A 404 10.00 21.08 -8.59
C LYS A 404 9.37 21.55 -7.27
N VAL A 405 10.14 21.64 -6.19
CA VAL A 405 9.64 22.00 -4.86
C VAL A 405 9.33 23.50 -4.82
N THR A 406 8.11 23.83 -4.36
CA THR A 406 7.64 25.21 -4.19
C THR A 406 7.55 25.61 -2.72
N ASN A 407 7.50 24.64 -1.81
CA ASN A 407 7.41 24.88 -0.36
C ASN A 407 8.43 24.05 0.42
N MET A 408 9.29 24.73 1.20
CA MET A 408 10.25 24.15 2.15
C MET A 408 10.08 24.71 3.57
N SER A 409 8.92 25.32 3.88
CA SER A 409 8.66 25.93 5.19
C SER A 409 8.86 24.94 6.33
N SER A 410 9.68 25.32 7.31
CA SER A 410 9.99 24.54 8.52
C SER A 410 10.59 23.15 8.27
N MET A 411 11.17 22.90 7.08
CA MET A 411 11.64 21.57 6.65
C MET A 411 12.62 20.92 7.63
N PHE A 412 13.52 21.68 8.25
CA PHE A 412 14.52 21.22 9.22
C PHE A 412 14.35 21.85 10.62
N TYR A 413 13.13 22.31 10.92
CA TYR A 413 12.79 22.98 12.19
C TYR A 413 13.15 22.11 13.39
N TYR A 414 13.88 22.67 14.37
CA TYR A 414 14.26 22.02 15.64
C TYR A 414 14.99 20.66 15.49
N MET A 415 15.74 20.46 14.39
CA MET A 415 16.70 19.35 14.26
C MET A 415 17.97 19.60 15.09
N SER A 416 17.81 19.71 16.40
CA SER A 416 18.77 20.34 17.31
C SER A 416 20.06 19.56 17.54
N LYS A 417 20.20 18.30 17.10
CA LYS A 417 21.46 17.53 17.16
C LYS A 417 22.28 17.51 15.86
N LEU A 418 21.75 18.00 14.74
CA LEU A 418 22.56 18.13 13.52
C LEU A 418 23.65 19.19 13.72
N THR A 419 24.91 18.80 13.52
CA THR A 419 26.08 19.68 13.58
C THR A 419 26.51 20.21 12.20
N THR A 420 26.14 19.47 11.15
CA THR A 420 26.29 19.78 9.72
C THR A 420 25.06 19.30 8.95
N LEU A 421 24.81 19.89 7.79
CA LEU A 421 23.79 19.48 6.83
C LEU A 421 24.28 19.86 5.42
N ASP A 422 24.37 18.89 4.51
CA ASP A 422 24.74 19.14 3.11
C ASP A 422 23.47 19.32 2.27
N LEU A 423 23.41 20.45 1.56
CA LEU A 423 22.31 20.87 0.68
C LEU A 423 22.86 21.34 -0.67
N SER A 424 24.10 20.96 -1.02
CA SER A 424 24.77 21.40 -2.24
C SER A 424 24.06 20.98 -3.54
N ASN A 425 23.22 19.94 -3.48
CA ASN A 425 22.37 19.47 -4.57
C ASN A 425 20.99 20.16 -4.66
N PHE A 426 20.61 21.00 -3.69
CA PHE A 426 19.27 21.62 -3.67
C PHE A 426 19.16 22.73 -4.72
N ASP A 427 18.26 22.54 -5.69
CA ASP A 427 17.68 23.62 -6.51
C ASP A 427 16.49 24.21 -5.76
N THR A 428 16.56 25.50 -5.42
CA THR A 428 15.47 26.22 -4.74
C THR A 428 14.78 27.26 -5.62
N SER A 429 15.09 27.32 -6.92
CA SER A 429 14.65 28.37 -7.86
C SER A 429 13.12 28.51 -8.03
N LYS A 430 12.34 27.53 -7.55
CA LYS A 430 10.86 27.56 -7.54
C LYS A 430 10.24 27.71 -6.15
N VAL A 431 11.06 27.73 -5.10
CA VAL A 431 10.58 27.82 -3.71
C VAL A 431 10.08 29.25 -3.44
N THR A 432 8.83 29.36 -2.99
CA THR A 432 8.22 30.64 -2.62
C THR A 432 8.14 30.86 -1.10
N ASN A 433 8.27 29.79 -0.32
CA ASN A 433 8.21 29.83 1.15
C ASN A 433 9.38 29.06 1.79
N MET A 434 10.20 29.78 2.56
CA MET A 434 11.31 29.26 3.38
C MET A 434 11.17 29.66 4.87
N ARG A 435 9.97 30.04 5.30
CA ARG A 435 9.65 30.33 6.69
C ARG A 435 10.16 29.23 7.62
N ASP A 436 10.77 29.60 8.74
CA ASP A 436 11.20 28.70 9.81
C ASP A 436 12.15 27.55 9.37
N MET A 437 12.69 27.57 8.14
CA MET A 437 13.32 26.39 7.49
C MET A 437 14.45 25.74 8.30
N PHE A 438 15.32 26.53 8.93
CA PHE A 438 16.42 26.07 9.80
C PHE A 438 16.21 26.48 11.28
N SER A 439 15.04 26.99 11.63
CA SER A 439 14.73 27.54 12.95
C SER A 439 14.94 26.48 14.05
N GLY A 440 15.68 26.81 15.11
CA GLY A 440 15.98 25.91 16.22
C GLY A 440 17.07 24.86 15.99
N MET A 441 17.81 24.90 14.87
CA MET A 441 18.99 24.04 14.63
C MET A 441 20.21 24.51 15.45
N SER A 442 20.09 24.48 16.78
CA SER A 442 21.00 25.17 17.70
C SER A 442 22.45 24.65 17.70
N ASN A 443 22.68 23.38 17.35
CA ASN A 443 24.03 22.79 17.27
C ASN A 443 24.69 22.89 15.89
N LEU A 444 24.01 23.45 14.88
CA LEU A 444 24.58 23.59 13.53
C LEU A 444 25.81 24.52 13.56
N THR A 445 26.94 24.02 13.08
CA THR A 445 28.25 24.72 13.15
C THR A 445 28.68 25.34 11.82
N ALA A 446 28.17 24.81 10.71
CA ALA A 446 28.35 25.35 9.36
C ALA A 446 27.10 25.07 8.52
N LEU A 447 26.76 25.99 7.63
CA LEU A 447 25.64 25.87 6.69
C LEU A 447 26.06 26.46 5.34
N ASN A 448 26.10 25.63 4.30
CA ASN A 448 26.41 26.07 2.94
C ASN A 448 25.11 26.28 2.15
N LEU A 449 24.88 27.51 1.68
CA LEU A 449 23.69 27.90 0.92
C LEU A 449 24.05 28.41 -0.49
N SER A 450 25.24 28.09 -1.00
CA SER A 450 25.73 28.59 -2.30
C SER A 450 24.90 28.12 -3.51
N SER A 451 24.14 27.03 -3.36
CA SER A 451 23.21 26.49 -4.36
C SER A 451 21.83 27.19 -4.36
N PHE A 452 21.50 27.94 -3.31
CA PHE A 452 20.15 28.48 -3.14
C PHE A 452 19.90 29.68 -4.08
N ASP A 453 18.91 29.55 -4.95
CA ASP A 453 18.21 30.68 -5.58
C ASP A 453 16.96 30.99 -4.76
N VAL A 454 16.89 32.19 -4.19
CA VAL A 454 15.77 32.66 -3.37
C VAL A 454 14.94 33.77 -4.04
N SER A 455 15.18 34.04 -5.33
CA SER A 455 14.53 35.12 -6.09
C SER A 455 13.00 35.01 -6.19
N GLN A 456 12.43 33.84 -5.87
CA GLN A 456 10.99 33.59 -5.83
C GLN A 456 10.40 33.60 -4.41
N VAL A 457 11.23 33.65 -3.37
CA VAL A 457 10.80 33.57 -1.97
C VAL A 457 10.14 34.86 -1.53
N THR A 458 8.95 34.75 -0.93
CA THR A 458 8.20 35.88 -0.36
C THR A 458 8.23 35.92 1.17
N ASP A 459 8.40 34.77 1.83
CA ASP A 459 8.44 34.63 3.29
C ASP A 459 9.75 33.94 3.73
N MET A 460 10.56 34.67 4.52
CA MET A 460 11.77 34.20 5.19
C MET A 460 11.69 34.38 6.72
N SER A 461 10.48 34.55 7.27
CA SER A 461 10.28 34.73 8.71
C SER A 461 10.88 33.56 9.48
N SER A 462 11.62 33.86 10.56
CA SER A 462 12.36 32.93 11.41
C SER A 462 13.35 31.97 10.70
N MET A 463 13.74 32.19 9.43
CA MET A 463 14.51 31.22 8.64
C MET A 463 15.76 30.67 9.35
N PHE A 464 16.50 31.51 10.10
CA PHE A 464 17.67 31.13 10.91
C PHE A 464 17.48 31.40 12.42
N ASN A 465 16.24 31.51 12.90
CA ASN A 465 15.94 31.81 14.30
C ASN A 465 16.49 30.73 15.24
N GLY A 466 17.30 31.09 16.23
CA GLY A 466 17.86 30.15 17.20
C GLY A 466 18.92 29.19 16.64
N VAL A 467 19.48 29.45 15.45
CA VAL A 467 20.65 28.72 14.91
C VAL A 467 21.92 29.23 15.62
N SER A 468 21.99 28.95 16.92
CA SER A 468 22.79 29.72 17.88
C SER A 468 24.29 29.48 17.79
N ASN A 469 24.75 28.34 17.25
CA ASN A 469 26.18 28.00 17.17
C ASN A 469 26.88 28.48 15.89
N LEU A 470 26.14 28.99 14.89
CA LEU A 470 26.77 29.59 13.71
C LEU A 470 27.57 30.85 14.09
N THR A 471 28.84 30.88 13.67
CA THR A 471 29.76 32.02 13.82
C THR A 471 29.83 32.88 12.56
N THR A 472 29.54 32.28 11.41
CA THR A 472 29.45 32.91 10.10
C THR A 472 28.22 32.39 9.35
N LEU A 473 27.71 33.18 8.40
CA LEU A 473 26.62 32.81 7.50
C LEU A 473 26.84 33.55 6.18
N ASN A 474 26.98 32.83 5.07
CA ASN A 474 27.15 33.42 3.75
C ASN A 474 25.79 33.49 3.04
N LEU A 475 25.37 34.71 2.70
CA LEU A 475 24.11 35.00 2.02
C LEU A 475 24.31 35.78 0.71
N SER A 476 25.55 35.84 0.18
CA SER A 476 25.90 36.74 -0.92
C SER A 476 25.13 36.51 -2.24
N ASN A 477 24.55 35.32 -2.40
CA ASN A 477 23.70 34.91 -3.52
C ASN A 477 22.20 35.25 -3.36
N PHE A 478 21.77 35.78 -2.21
CA PHE A 478 20.34 35.96 -1.93
C PHE A 478 19.75 37.19 -2.65
N ASP A 479 18.89 36.98 -3.65
CA ASP A 479 18.00 38.03 -4.15
C ASP A 479 16.72 38.07 -3.31
N THR A 480 16.64 39.01 -2.37
CA THR A 480 15.46 39.18 -1.51
C THR A 480 14.40 40.12 -2.09
N SER A 481 14.46 40.47 -3.38
CA SER A 481 13.60 41.51 -3.98
C SER A 481 12.09 41.25 -3.92
N LYS A 482 11.68 40.01 -3.68
CA LYS A 482 10.26 39.61 -3.48
C LYS A 482 9.87 39.36 -2.02
N VAL A 483 10.82 39.39 -1.08
CA VAL A 483 10.56 39.07 0.32
C VAL A 483 9.73 40.20 0.95
N THR A 484 8.60 39.83 1.57
CA THR A 484 7.72 40.74 2.31
C THR A 484 7.88 40.60 3.83
N ASP A 485 8.31 39.43 4.31
CA ASP A 485 8.44 39.12 5.74
C ASP A 485 9.85 38.61 6.08
N MET A 486 10.51 39.29 7.03
CA MET A 486 11.82 38.95 7.59
C MET A 486 11.78 38.90 9.14
N ASP A 487 10.59 38.75 9.73
CA ASP A 487 10.42 38.66 11.19
C ASP A 487 11.33 37.60 11.78
N PHE A 488 12.04 37.92 12.86
CA PHE A 488 12.96 37.02 13.57
C PHE A 488 14.01 36.30 12.72
N MET A 489 14.29 36.71 11.47
CA MET A 489 15.12 35.96 10.51
C MET A 489 16.50 35.55 11.08
N PHE A 490 17.12 36.41 11.91
CA PHE A 490 18.40 36.18 12.59
C PHE A 490 18.29 36.31 14.14
N SER A 491 17.09 36.08 14.67
CA SER A 491 16.81 36.03 16.11
C SER A 491 17.58 34.88 16.77
N GLY A 492 18.00 35.03 18.02
CA GLY A 492 18.62 33.94 18.78
C GLY A 492 19.96 33.45 18.20
N MET A 493 20.65 34.27 17.39
CA MET A 493 21.98 34.00 16.85
C MET A 493 23.05 34.84 17.59
N PRO A 494 23.45 34.48 18.82
CA PRO A 494 24.41 35.28 19.60
C PRO A 494 25.85 35.17 19.09
N ASN A 495 26.22 34.06 18.43
CA ASN A 495 27.62 33.76 18.08
C ASN A 495 28.12 34.37 16.75
N LEU A 496 27.24 34.93 15.91
CA LEU A 496 27.65 35.68 14.72
C LEU A 496 28.49 36.90 15.14
N ILE A 497 29.65 37.10 14.51
CA ILE A 497 30.51 38.28 14.75
C ILE A 497 30.16 39.40 13.78
N THR A 498 30.01 39.05 12.51
CA THR A 498 29.59 39.94 11.43
C THR A 498 28.54 39.26 10.58
N LEU A 499 27.58 40.03 10.06
CA LEU A 499 26.63 39.57 9.05
C LEU A 499 26.71 40.46 7.82
N ASP A 500 26.81 39.86 6.64
CA ASP A 500 26.76 40.56 5.36
C ASP A 500 25.42 40.31 4.67
N ILE A 501 24.64 41.38 4.55
CA ILE A 501 23.35 41.43 3.86
C ILE A 501 23.34 42.60 2.86
N SER A 502 24.52 42.93 2.32
CA SER A 502 24.71 43.99 1.32
C SER A 502 24.01 43.74 -0.01
N ASN A 503 23.59 42.51 -0.29
CA ASN A 503 22.78 42.14 -1.44
C ASN A 503 21.26 42.23 -1.20
N PHE A 504 20.80 42.46 0.05
CA PHE A 504 19.37 42.43 0.36
C PHE A 504 18.63 43.66 -0.21
N ASN A 505 17.55 43.39 -0.93
CA ASN A 505 16.59 44.40 -1.37
C ASN A 505 15.37 44.37 -0.45
N THR A 506 15.24 45.36 0.44
CA THR A 506 14.14 45.43 1.42
C THR A 506 12.93 46.23 0.95
N SER A 507 12.86 46.64 -0.33
CA SER A 507 11.82 47.54 -0.84
C SER A 507 10.38 46.99 -0.77
N GLN A 508 10.24 45.66 -0.66
CA GLN A 508 8.95 44.98 -0.50
C GLN A 508 8.66 44.57 0.95
N VAL A 509 9.64 44.66 1.85
CA VAL A 509 9.53 44.16 3.23
C VAL A 509 8.58 45.05 4.05
N THR A 510 7.54 44.42 4.59
CA THR A 510 6.56 45.05 5.48
C THR A 510 6.87 44.80 6.95
N SER A 511 7.57 43.70 7.29
CA SER A 511 7.86 43.34 8.67
C SER A 511 9.31 42.85 8.87
N MET A 512 9.95 43.36 9.93
CA MET A 512 11.28 42.99 10.44
C MET A 512 11.24 42.86 11.98
N TYR A 513 10.08 42.48 12.53
CA TYR A 513 9.87 42.35 13.97
C TYR A 513 10.87 41.37 14.57
N GLY A 514 11.68 41.86 15.53
CA GLY A 514 12.71 41.05 16.18
C GLY A 514 13.78 40.46 15.25
N MET A 515 14.02 41.00 14.04
CA MET A 515 14.93 40.41 13.04
C MET A 515 16.32 40.03 13.59
N PHE A 516 16.89 40.81 14.50
CA PHE A 516 18.16 40.51 15.20
C PHE A 516 17.98 40.36 16.72
N TYR A 517 16.78 40.00 17.19
CA TYR A 517 16.46 39.86 18.61
C TYR A 517 17.34 38.83 19.33
N LEU A 518 17.71 39.10 20.58
CA LEU A 518 18.18 38.08 21.53
C LEU A 518 17.28 38.03 22.76
N LYS A 519 16.98 36.83 23.23
CA LYS A 519 16.33 36.61 24.53
C LYS A 519 17.21 37.14 25.65
N ASP A 520 16.58 37.46 26.79
CA ASP A 520 17.30 38.05 27.93
C ASP A 520 18.39 37.12 28.49
N GLU A 521 18.20 35.80 28.37
CA GLU A 521 19.19 34.74 28.70
C GLU A 521 20.42 34.68 27.77
N ASP A 522 20.30 35.21 26.54
CA ASP A 522 21.37 35.22 25.54
C ASP A 522 22.08 36.58 25.43
N MET A 523 21.60 37.63 26.12
CA MET A 523 22.18 38.98 26.07
C MET A 523 23.68 39.01 26.40
N LEU A 524 24.13 38.19 27.35
CA LEU A 524 25.54 38.10 27.74
C LEU A 524 26.41 37.30 26.75
N LYS A 525 25.79 36.61 25.79
CA LYS A 525 26.46 35.80 24.76
C LYS A 525 26.62 36.56 23.43
N ASP A 526 26.02 37.75 23.29
CA ASP A 526 26.06 38.54 22.06
C ASP A 526 27.49 38.83 21.60
N LYS A 527 27.79 38.49 20.34
CA LYS A 527 29.05 38.76 19.65
C LYS A 527 28.87 39.58 18.37
N LEU A 528 27.64 39.95 18.00
CA LEU A 528 27.38 40.60 16.72
C LEU A 528 27.83 42.06 16.78
N GLU A 529 28.97 42.36 16.17
CA GLU A 529 29.59 43.68 16.20
C GLU A 529 29.17 44.54 15.00
N LYS A 530 29.01 43.96 13.81
CA LYS A 530 28.72 44.68 12.57
C LYS A 530 27.72 43.94 11.67
N ILE A 531 26.84 44.72 11.05
CA ILE A 531 25.95 44.28 9.96
C ILE A 531 26.29 45.14 8.74
N TYR A 532 26.64 44.50 7.61
CA TYR A 532 27.02 45.19 6.37
C TYR A 532 25.83 45.31 5.40
N VAL A 533 25.67 46.50 4.83
CA VAL A 533 24.65 46.83 3.82
C VAL A 533 25.30 47.60 2.65
N ASN A 534 24.71 47.57 1.45
CA ASN A 534 25.20 48.38 0.31
C ASN A 534 24.63 49.82 0.31
N ASN A 535 23.40 49.97 0.83
CA ASN A 535 22.62 51.20 0.93
C ASN A 535 21.85 51.18 2.26
N ASP A 536 21.22 52.30 2.63
CA ASP A 536 20.22 52.30 3.69
C ASP A 536 19.09 51.31 3.36
N PHE A 537 18.54 50.63 4.38
CA PHE A 537 17.36 49.80 4.16
C PHE A 537 16.21 50.67 3.67
N ASN A 538 15.57 50.23 2.59
CA ASN A 538 14.32 50.83 2.16
C ASN A 538 13.25 50.42 3.18
N THR A 539 12.85 51.37 4.02
CA THR A 539 11.85 51.18 5.07
C THR A 539 10.49 51.81 4.70
N ALA A 540 10.27 52.17 3.43
CA ALA A 540 9.04 52.86 3.01
C ALA A 540 7.77 52.03 3.23
N LYS A 541 7.86 50.69 3.06
CA LYS A 541 6.77 49.74 3.32
C LYS A 541 6.78 49.13 4.72
N LEU A 542 7.83 49.37 5.50
CA LEU A 542 8.05 48.73 6.81
C LEU A 542 7.05 49.27 7.85
N THR A 543 6.13 48.40 8.27
CA THR A 543 5.07 48.67 9.25
C THR A 543 5.42 48.19 10.66
N ASP A 544 6.18 47.09 10.80
CA ASP A 544 6.71 46.64 12.10
C ASP A 544 8.21 46.36 12.03
N PHE A 545 8.92 46.88 13.03
CA PHE A 545 10.36 46.71 13.28
C PHE A 545 10.62 46.63 14.80
N SER A 546 9.58 46.37 15.59
CA SER A 546 9.66 46.36 17.05
C SER A 546 10.68 45.33 17.51
N ARG A 547 11.44 45.63 18.57
CA ARG A 547 12.47 44.74 19.16
C ARG A 547 13.59 44.33 18.19
N MET A 548 13.73 44.93 17.00
CA MET A 548 14.66 44.52 15.95
C MET A 548 16.10 44.27 16.44
N PHE A 549 16.62 45.11 17.35
CA PHE A 549 17.94 44.94 17.96
C PHE A 549 17.92 44.66 19.48
N LYS A 550 16.77 44.30 20.08
CA LYS A 550 16.71 44.11 21.54
C LYS A 550 17.80 43.10 21.97
N ASN A 551 18.55 43.50 23.00
CA ASN A 551 19.69 42.80 23.59
C ASN A 551 20.98 42.65 22.73
N ARG A 552 21.07 43.28 21.55
CA ARG A 552 22.33 43.36 20.77
C ARG A 552 23.32 44.39 21.33
N LYS A 553 23.85 44.13 22.52
CA LYS A 553 24.73 45.06 23.25
C LYS A 553 26.12 45.24 22.61
N LYS A 554 26.57 44.33 21.72
CA LYS A 554 27.84 44.47 20.97
C LYS A 554 27.72 45.22 19.65
N LEU A 555 26.54 45.28 19.06
CA LEU A 555 26.34 45.87 17.73
C LEU A 555 26.72 47.35 17.71
N ARG A 556 27.50 47.75 16.70
CA ARG A 556 27.91 49.14 16.44
C ARG A 556 27.68 49.48 14.97
N GLY A 557 27.32 50.75 14.73
CA GLY A 557 27.36 51.32 13.39
C GLY A 557 28.79 51.38 12.84
N GLY A 558 28.92 51.60 11.53
CA GLY A 558 30.20 51.64 10.83
C GLY A 558 31.20 52.71 11.35
N ALA A 559 30.70 53.81 11.90
CA ALA A 559 31.48 54.87 12.55
C ALA A 559 31.49 54.76 14.09
N GLY A 560 30.90 53.68 14.64
CA GLY A 560 30.89 53.36 16.07
C GLY A 560 29.63 53.76 16.83
N SER A 561 28.58 54.27 16.18
CA SER A 561 27.34 54.68 16.87
C SER A 561 26.64 53.51 17.58
N TYR A 562 26.02 53.79 18.72
CA TYR A 562 25.22 52.84 19.49
C TYR A 562 24.23 53.52 20.44
N LEU A 563 23.18 52.80 20.82
CA LEU A 563 22.33 53.11 21.97
C LEU A 563 22.73 52.25 23.18
N THR A 564 22.72 52.85 24.37
CA THR A 564 22.91 52.14 25.66
C THR A 564 21.86 51.03 25.85
N ASP A 565 20.64 51.29 25.39
CA ASP A 565 19.66 50.23 25.17
C ASP A 565 19.26 50.10 23.70
N PRO A 566 19.76 49.09 22.97
CA PRO A 566 19.36 48.80 21.60
C PRO A 566 17.86 48.52 21.42
N SER A 567 17.10 48.26 22.50
CA SER A 567 15.64 48.11 22.40
C SER A 567 14.91 49.42 22.10
N THR A 568 15.54 50.57 22.34
CA THR A 568 14.99 51.91 22.05
C THR A 568 15.30 52.41 20.64
N ALA A 569 15.90 51.58 19.79
CA ALA A 569 16.18 51.90 18.40
C ALA A 569 14.87 52.13 17.62
N ASP A 570 14.68 53.36 17.14
CA ASP A 570 13.55 53.71 16.28
C ASP A 570 13.90 53.53 14.79
N LYS A 571 12.94 53.86 13.92
CA LYS A 571 13.10 53.78 12.46
C LYS A 571 14.28 54.60 11.92
N THR A 572 14.76 55.61 12.67
CA THR A 572 15.92 56.42 12.25
C THR A 572 17.24 55.67 12.39
N TRP A 573 17.33 54.64 13.22
CA TRP A 573 18.56 53.83 13.36
C TRP A 573 18.73 52.78 12.25
N LEU A 574 17.72 52.59 11.39
CA LEU A 574 17.68 51.61 10.30
C LEU A 574 18.39 52.11 9.03
N ARG A 575 19.63 52.59 9.17
CA ARG A 575 20.45 53.19 8.11
C ARG A 575 21.94 52.92 8.31
N ILE A 576 22.73 53.21 7.29
CA ILE A 576 24.19 53.32 7.37
C ILE A 576 24.55 54.39 8.40
N ASP A 577 25.54 54.08 9.23
CA ASP A 577 26.03 54.97 10.27
C ASP A 577 26.84 56.15 9.72
N ASP A 578 26.29 57.36 9.84
CA ASP A 578 26.95 58.62 9.50
C ASP A 578 26.70 59.69 10.59
N PRO A 579 27.35 59.57 11.76
CA PRO A 579 27.20 60.53 12.84
C PRO A 579 27.82 61.89 12.46
N THR A 580 28.72 61.95 11.48
CA THR A 580 29.35 63.20 11.02
C THR A 580 28.34 64.17 10.40
N ASN A 581 27.30 63.63 9.75
CA ASN A 581 26.17 64.40 9.24
C ASN A 581 24.91 64.30 10.13
N GLY A 582 25.07 63.94 11.41
CA GLY A 582 23.97 63.84 12.38
C GLY A 582 23.02 62.66 12.16
N ARG A 583 23.49 61.59 11.49
CA ARG A 583 22.70 60.41 11.10
C ARG A 583 23.29 59.12 11.69
N PRO A 584 23.31 58.95 13.02
CA PRO A 584 23.76 57.70 13.63
C PRO A 584 22.90 56.51 13.14
N GLY A 585 23.50 55.35 12.96
CA GLY A 585 22.81 54.14 12.49
C GLY A 585 23.48 52.87 12.99
N TYR A 586 22.81 51.72 12.83
CA TYR A 586 23.38 50.42 13.22
C TYR A 586 24.07 49.66 12.09
N PHE A 587 24.00 50.13 10.84
CA PHE A 587 24.61 49.44 9.70
C PHE A 587 25.97 50.02 9.30
N THR A 588 26.82 49.16 8.78
CA THR A 588 28.11 49.51 8.19
C THR A 588 27.98 49.45 6.66
N ARG A 589 28.41 50.50 5.96
CA ARG A 589 28.49 50.43 4.49
C ARG A 589 29.56 49.41 4.10
N LYS A 590 29.22 48.47 3.22
CA LYS A 590 30.22 47.56 2.64
C LYS A 590 31.22 48.37 1.79
N PRO A 591 32.55 48.19 1.96
CA PRO A 591 33.58 48.89 1.20
C PRO A 591 33.48 48.70 -0.32
#